data_AF-A0A936PVY8-F1
#
_entry.id   AF-A0A936PVY8-F1
#
_cell.length_a   1.000
_cell.length_b   1.000
_cell.length_c   1.000
_cell.angle_alpha   90.00
_cell.angle_beta   90.00
_cell.angle_gamma   90.00
#
_symmetry.space_group_name_H-M   'P 1'
#
loop_
_entity.id
_entity.type
_entity.pdbx_description
1 polymer ?
#
loop_
_entity_poly.entity_id
_entity_poly.type
_entity_poly.pdbx_seq_one_letter_code
_entity_poly.pdbx_strand_id
1 'polypeptide(L)'
;MQAQTPQGAAPEVDLSELLISMFSASELRMFLYRLPEGRDLDNALPGAMTPLRELAHEASKLLLKRGHLRAGLFEALLRERPGRAADIEAARRRLVP
;
A
#
# COMPACT_ATOMS: atom_id res chain seq x y z
N MET A 1 -18.61 7.56 18.24
CA MET A 1 -19.29 7.51 16.93
C MET A 1 -18.43 8.23 15.92
N GLN A 2 -17.75 7.52 15.02
CA GLN A 2 -17.17 8.14 13.83
C GLN A 2 -17.83 7.53 12.61
N ALA A 3 -18.23 8.42 11.71
CA ALA A 3 -19.12 8.18 10.60
C ALA A 3 -18.51 7.20 9.59
N GLN A 4 -19.36 6.30 9.10
CA GLN A 4 -19.11 5.49 7.92
C GLN A 4 -18.88 6.40 6.72
N THR A 5 -17.78 6.20 6.00
CA THR A 5 -17.64 6.71 4.62
C THR A 5 -18.32 5.70 3.69
N PRO A 6 -19.18 6.15 2.75
CA PRO A 6 -20.08 5.30 1.97
C PRO A 6 -19.37 4.46 0.91
N GLN A 7 -20.08 3.42 0.44
CA GLN A 7 -19.73 2.55 -0.70
C GLN A 7 -19.19 3.35 -1.89
N GLY A 8 -17.91 3.14 -2.20
CA GLY A 8 -17.14 3.87 -3.22
C GLY A 8 -15.77 4.27 -2.67
N ALA A 9 -15.02 3.33 -2.08
CA ALA A 9 -13.73 3.64 -1.48
C ALA A 9 -12.76 4.13 -2.57
N ALA A 10 -12.15 5.30 -2.34
CA ALA A 10 -11.09 5.78 -3.20
C ALA A 10 -9.97 4.72 -3.27
N PRO A 11 -9.32 4.51 -4.42
CA PRO A 11 -8.33 3.44 -4.60
C PRO A 11 -7.17 3.51 -3.59
N GLU A 12 -6.88 4.70 -3.07
CA GLU A 12 -5.90 4.90 -1.99
C GLU A 12 -6.31 4.24 -0.67
N VAL A 13 -7.60 4.26 -0.34
CA VAL A 13 -8.14 3.66 0.89
C VAL A 13 -8.04 2.14 0.80
N ASP A 14 -8.45 1.58 -0.34
CA ASP A 14 -8.39 0.14 -0.60
C ASP A 14 -6.95 -0.41 -0.54
N LEU A 15 -5.99 0.31 -1.13
CA LEU A 15 -4.58 -0.08 -1.03
C LEU A 15 -4.04 0.08 0.40
N SER A 16 -4.40 1.17 1.09
CA SER A 16 -3.90 1.43 2.45
C SER A 16 -4.36 0.37 3.44
N GLU A 17 -5.64 -0.02 3.39
CA GLU A 17 -6.19 -1.06 4.26
C GLU A 17 -5.58 -2.44 3.95
N LEU A 18 -5.32 -2.73 2.67
CA LEU A 18 -4.58 -3.93 2.28
C LEU A 18 -3.18 -3.93 2.92
N LEU A 19 -2.41 -2.84 2.79
CA LEU A 19 -1.07 -2.72 3.36
C LEU A 19 -1.07 -2.83 4.89
N ILE A 20 -2.01 -2.17 5.57
CA ILE A 20 -2.20 -2.26 7.03
C ILE A 20 -2.45 -3.72 7.46
N SER A 21 -3.20 -4.48 6.66
CA SER A 21 -3.53 -5.89 6.98
C SER A 21 -2.39 -6.88 6.77
N MET A 22 -1.26 -6.47 6.17
CA MET A 22 -0.15 -7.35 5.78
C MET A 22 1.18 -7.01 6.44
N PHE A 23 1.32 -5.80 6.98
CA PHE A 23 2.59 -5.27 7.45
C PHE A 23 2.45 -4.50 8.76
N SER A 24 3.49 -4.56 9.59
CA SER A 24 3.79 -3.53 10.59
C SER A 24 4.39 -2.28 9.93
N ALA A 25 4.48 -1.16 10.66
CA ALA A 25 5.03 0.09 10.12
C ALA A 25 6.48 -0.08 9.62
N SER A 26 7.32 -0.78 10.40
CA SER A 26 8.72 -1.04 10.03
C SER A 26 8.84 -1.97 8.84
N GLU A 27 8.04 -3.04 8.78
CA GLU A 27 8.03 -3.95 7.62
C GLU A 27 7.55 -3.25 6.37
N LEU A 28 6.52 -2.40 6.47
CA LEU A 28 6.00 -1.64 5.34
C LEU A 28 7.06 -0.72 4.76
N ARG A 29 7.81 0.00 5.60
CA ARG A 29 8.96 0.80 5.13
C ARG A 29 10.00 -0.04 4.43
N MET A 30 10.42 -1.14 5.05
CA MET A 30 11.46 -1.99 4.48
C MET A 30 10.99 -2.63 3.15
N PHE A 31 9.71 -2.97 3.05
CA PHE A 31 9.10 -3.42 1.80
C PHE A 31 9.12 -2.32 0.74
N LEU A 32 8.63 -1.12 1.06
CA LEU A 32 8.61 0.01 0.13
C LEU A 32 10.01 0.39 -0.34
N TYR A 33 10.99 0.41 0.56
CA TYR A 33 12.40 0.68 0.24
C TYR A 33 13.01 -0.34 -0.74
N ARG A 34 12.57 -1.59 -0.70
CA ARG A 34 13.03 -2.67 -1.60
C ARG A 34 12.40 -2.60 -3.00
N LEU A 35 11.38 -1.77 -3.21
CA LEU A 35 10.83 -1.56 -4.55
C LEU A 35 11.86 -0.83 -5.43
N PRO A 36 11.79 -0.97 -6.77
CA PRO A 36 12.71 -0.30 -7.69
C PRO A 36 12.83 1.22 -7.47
N GLU A 37 11.75 1.86 -7.01
CA GLU A 37 11.69 3.29 -6.69
C GLU A 37 11.62 3.57 -5.19
N GLY A 38 12.00 2.58 -4.37
CA GLY A 38 11.83 2.60 -2.93
C GLY A 38 12.58 3.72 -2.23
N ARG A 39 13.70 4.18 -2.80
CA ARG A 39 14.47 5.31 -2.26
C ARG A 39 13.75 6.64 -2.45
N ASP A 40 13.15 6.87 -3.62
CA ASP A 40 12.34 8.06 -3.90
C ASP A 40 10.98 8.04 -3.18
N LEU A 41 10.48 6.84 -2.86
CA LEU A 41 9.31 6.68 -1.99
C LEU A 41 9.68 6.99 -0.54
N ASP A 42 10.74 6.41 0.02
CA ASP A 42 11.14 6.62 1.41
C ASP A 42 11.45 8.10 1.72
N ASN A 43 12.10 8.81 0.79
CA ASN A 43 12.33 10.26 0.89
C ASN A 43 11.04 11.09 0.90
N ALA A 44 9.95 10.58 0.31
CA ALA A 44 8.66 11.25 0.23
C ALA A 44 7.69 10.80 1.33
N LEU A 45 8.01 9.71 2.04
CA LEU A 45 7.20 9.22 3.15
C LEU A 45 7.42 10.09 4.39
N PRO A 46 6.40 10.22 5.26
CA PRO A 46 6.53 10.90 6.54
C PRO A 46 7.58 10.21 7.42
N GLY A 47 8.07 10.84 8.49
CA GLY A 47 9.27 10.41 9.23
C GLY A 47 9.19 9.05 9.96
N ALA A 48 10.32 8.55 10.47
CA ALA A 48 10.48 7.18 10.99
C ALA A 48 9.47 6.75 12.09
N MET A 49 8.90 7.72 12.82
CA MET A 49 7.94 7.46 13.91
C MET A 49 6.47 7.56 13.48
N THR A 50 6.17 7.67 12.18
CA THR A 50 4.79 7.75 11.70
C THR A 50 4.01 6.46 11.99
N PRO A 51 2.79 6.56 12.55
CA PRO A 51 1.92 5.40 12.77
C PRO A 51 1.63 4.63 11.49
N LEU A 52 1.47 3.31 11.58
CA LEU A 52 1.22 2.42 10.43
C LEU A 52 0.07 2.91 9.53
N ARG A 53 -1.05 3.34 10.12
CA ARG A 53 -2.22 3.80 9.35
C ARG A 53 -1.90 5.01 8.47
N GLU A 54 -1.21 5.99 9.04
CA GLU A 54 -0.80 7.21 8.33
C GLU A 54 0.28 6.89 7.27
N LEU A 55 1.26 6.06 7.63
CA LEU A 55 2.28 5.59 6.70
C LEU A 55 1.67 4.86 5.49
N ALA A 56 0.74 3.94 5.74
CA ALA A 56 0.07 3.18 4.67
C ALA A 56 -0.80 4.08 3.79
N HIS A 57 -1.47 5.08 4.38
CA HIS A 57 -2.27 6.04 3.63
C HIS A 57 -1.40 6.91 2.71
N GLU A 58 -0.33 7.51 3.23
CA GLU A 58 0.59 8.33 2.41
C GLU A 58 1.35 7.50 1.37
N ALA A 59 1.78 6.28 1.72
CA ALA A 59 2.37 5.36 0.76
C ALA A 59 1.41 5.03 -0.38
N SER A 60 0.14 4.76 -0.07
CA SER A 60 -0.87 4.43 -1.08
C SER A 60 -1.11 5.60 -2.03
N LYS A 61 -1.22 6.83 -1.49
CA LYS A 61 -1.34 8.06 -2.30
C LYS A 61 -0.15 8.26 -3.23
N LEU A 62 1.08 8.06 -2.72
CA LEU A 62 2.30 8.20 -3.54
C LEU A 62 2.37 7.13 -4.64
N LEU A 63 2.08 5.88 -4.31
CA LEU A 63 2.08 4.76 -5.27
C LEU A 63 1.05 4.97 -6.38
N LEU A 64 -0.14 5.47 -6.03
CA LEU A 64 -1.20 5.81 -6.98
C LEU A 64 -0.81 6.99 -7.86
N LYS A 65 -0.40 8.11 -7.24
CA LYS A 65 -0.08 9.36 -7.95
C LYS A 65 1.05 9.19 -8.95
N ARG A 66 2.05 8.37 -8.63
CA ARG A 66 3.19 8.10 -9.50
C ARG A 66 2.94 6.96 -10.51
N GLY A 67 1.78 6.32 -10.48
CA GLY A 67 1.45 5.21 -11.37
C GLY A 67 2.21 3.92 -11.08
N HIS A 68 2.73 3.74 -9.86
CA HIS A 68 3.44 2.53 -9.42
C HIS A 68 2.53 1.36 -9.06
N LEU A 69 1.22 1.52 -9.22
CA LEU A 69 0.27 0.40 -9.21
C LEU A 69 0.52 -0.65 -10.32
N ARG A 70 1.53 -0.46 -11.18
CA ARG A 70 1.96 -1.45 -12.17
C ARG A 70 2.33 -2.79 -11.52
N ALA A 71 2.38 -3.83 -12.37
CA ALA A 71 2.62 -5.24 -12.02
C ALA A 71 3.67 -5.46 -10.93
N GLY A 72 4.77 -4.69 -10.92
CA GLY A 72 5.84 -4.83 -9.94
C GLY A 72 5.42 -4.71 -8.46
N LEU A 73 4.41 -3.90 -8.12
CA LEU A 73 3.91 -3.81 -6.74
C LEU A 73 3.21 -5.10 -6.32
N PHE A 74 2.22 -5.54 -7.10
CA PHE A 74 1.44 -6.73 -6.79
C PHE A 74 2.30 -8.01 -6.89
N GLU A 75 3.25 -8.07 -7.83
CA GLU A 75 4.24 -9.15 -7.90
C GLU A 75 5.15 -9.18 -6.66
N ALA A 76 5.60 -8.02 -6.18
CA ALA A 76 6.39 -7.94 -4.95
C ALA A 76 5.55 -8.36 -3.73
N LEU A 77 4.28 -7.95 -3.65
CA LEU A 77 3.36 -8.38 -2.59
C LEU A 77 3.14 -9.90 -2.60
N LEU A 78 2.95 -10.49 -3.78
CA LEU A 78 2.78 -11.94 -3.92
C LEU A 78 4.04 -12.72 -3.52
N ARG A 79 5.23 -12.17 -3.78
CA ARG A 79 6.50 -12.77 -3.34
C ARG A 79 6.67 -12.68 -1.82
N GLU A 80 6.33 -11.55 -1.22
CA GLU A 80 6.53 -11.32 0.22
C GLU A 80 5.46 -12.01 1.07
N ARG A 81 4.23 -12.15 0.55
CA ARG A 81 3.06 -12.70 1.25
C ARG A 81 2.27 -13.66 0.35
N PRO A 82 2.85 -14.81 -0.08
CA PRO A 82 2.18 -15.75 -0.97
C PRO A 82 0.87 -16.31 -0.37
N GLY A 83 0.80 -16.45 0.95
CA GLY A 83 -0.41 -16.89 1.66
C GLY A 83 -1.59 -15.90 1.59
N ARG A 84 -1.38 -14.69 1.06
CA ARG A 84 -2.41 -13.64 0.90
C ARG A 84 -2.76 -13.39 -0.57
N ALA A 85 -2.40 -14.30 -1.47
CA ALA A 85 -2.56 -14.10 -2.92
C ALA A 85 -4.00 -13.77 -3.35
N ALA A 86 -5.01 -14.39 -2.74
CA ALA A 86 -6.41 -14.10 -3.03
C ALA A 86 -6.80 -12.65 -2.69
N ASP A 87 -6.37 -12.16 -1.52
CA ASP A 87 -6.63 -10.78 -1.08
C ASP A 87 -5.93 -9.76 -1.99
N ILE A 88 -4.67 -10.06 -2.36
CA ILE A 88 -3.84 -9.23 -3.24
C ILE A 88 -4.46 -9.13 -4.65
N GLU A 89 -4.89 -10.26 -5.22
CA GLU A 89 -5.51 -10.30 -6.56
C GLU A 89 -6.88 -9.61 -6.57
N ALA A 90 -7.68 -9.79 -5.51
CA ALA A 90 -8.94 -9.09 -5.35
C ALA A 90 -8.74 -7.56 -5.27
N ALA A 91 -7.68 -7.09 -4.59
CA ALA A 91 -7.33 -5.68 -4.56
C ALA A 91 -6.83 -5.18 -5.92
N ARG A 92 -5.97 -5.96 -6.60
CA ARG A 92 -5.46 -5.63 -7.94
C ARG A 92 -6.60 -5.35 -8.93
N ARG A 93 -7.62 -6.21 -8.97
CA ARG A 93 -8.78 -6.03 -9.86
C ARG A 93 -9.62 -4.79 -9.58
N ARG A 94 -9.63 -4.32 -8.33
CA ARG A 94 -10.34 -3.10 -7.92
C ARG A 94 -9.54 -1.83 -8.24
N LEU A 95 -8.22 -1.91 -8.11
CA LEU A 95 -7.31 -0.77 -8.21
C LEU A 95 -6.77 -0.53 -9.61
N VAL A 96 -6.72 -1.57 -10.44
CA VAL A 96 -6.21 -1.54 -11.81
C VAL A 96 -7.25 -2.21 -12.71
N PRO A 97 -8.25 -1.46 -13.22
CA PRO A 97 -9.23 -1.97 -14.17
C PRO A 97 -8.63 -2.23 -15.57
#